data_AF-A0A1V3TFG4-F1
#
_entry.id   AF-A0A1V3TFG4-F1
#
_cell.length_a   1.000
_cell.length_b   1.000
_cell.length_c   1.000
_cell.angle_alpha   90.00
_cell.angle_beta   90.00
_cell.angle_gamma   90.00
#
_symmetry.space_group_name_H-M   'P 1'
#
loop_
_entity.id
_entity.type
_entity.pdbx_description
1 polymer ?
#
loop_
_entity_poly.entity_id
_entity_poly.type
_entity_poly.pdbx_seq_one_letter_code
_entity_poly.pdbx_strand_id
1 'polypeptide(L)'
;MLRCSPASSLGLLSLTAVLSLAGCQAPLPTVDAPPPKMEQTFQQVPVGDSPENMLDWPGTYQAVLPQRAISVQLRDDRTAVVRERSLDTTGEPVNFTYQGPFRFDPAGGSLITLSESPEAQPAYRFFVGENWLEMRDRFSGAPLPQAQHYRLKKTSLPPQ
;
A
#
# COMPACT_ATOMS: atom_id res chain seq x y z
N MET A 1 55.90 16.64 0.99
CA MET A 1 56.23 16.45 2.41
C MET A 1 55.66 15.11 2.84
N LEU A 2 56.53 14.14 3.09
CA LEU A 2 56.24 12.81 3.66
C LEU A 2 56.34 12.89 5.18
N ARG A 3 55.51 12.11 5.90
CA ARG A 3 55.68 11.51 7.26
C ARG A 3 54.28 11.28 7.88
N CYS A 4 53.95 10.22 8.63
CA CYS A 4 54.70 9.16 9.30
C CYS A 4 53.76 7.94 9.54
N SER A 5 54.31 6.72 9.49
CA SER A 5 53.93 5.61 10.40
C SER A 5 54.97 5.56 11.54
N PRO A 6 54.64 4.99 12.71
CA PRO A 6 55.11 3.63 13.06
C PRO A 6 54.04 2.82 13.84
N ALA A 7 53.86 1.52 13.58
CA ALA A 7 54.60 0.35 14.08
C ALA A 7 54.23 -0.10 15.51
N SER A 8 53.69 -1.32 15.56
CA SER A 8 54.02 -2.44 16.47
C SER A 8 53.98 -2.24 17.99
N SER A 9 53.14 -3.03 18.67
CA SER A 9 53.49 -3.59 19.99
C SER A 9 52.88 -4.98 20.19
N LEU A 10 53.75 -5.88 20.65
CA LEU A 10 53.52 -7.27 20.98
C LEU A 10 52.62 -7.43 22.22
N GLY A 11 51.76 -8.45 22.16
CA GLY A 11 51.64 -9.47 23.20
C GLY A 11 50.76 -9.16 24.41
N LEU A 12 49.73 -9.99 24.61
CA LEU A 12 49.58 -10.71 25.87
C LEU A 12 48.70 -11.95 25.67
N LEU A 13 49.26 -13.12 25.99
CA LEU A 13 48.52 -14.36 26.23
C LEU A 13 47.52 -14.14 27.37
N SER A 14 46.28 -14.59 27.20
CA SER A 14 45.44 -14.95 28.35
C SER A 14 44.65 -16.22 28.08
N LEU A 15 45.02 -17.23 28.85
CA LEU A 15 44.47 -18.56 28.99
C LEU A 15 43.01 -18.46 29.47
N THR A 16 42.05 -18.96 28.70
CA THR A 16 40.71 -19.29 29.24
C THR A 16 40.48 -20.78 29.11
N ALA A 17 40.45 -21.43 30.27
CA ALA A 17 40.25 -22.85 30.43
C ALA A 17 38.84 -23.25 29.97
N VAL A 18 38.78 -24.20 29.05
CA VAL A 18 37.54 -24.81 28.56
C VAL A 18 37.03 -25.76 29.64
N LEU A 19 35.93 -25.42 30.31
CA LEU A 19 35.18 -26.34 31.16
C LEU A 19 34.38 -27.29 30.26
N SER A 20 34.88 -28.52 30.10
CA SER A 20 34.17 -29.62 29.46
C SER A 20 33.04 -30.11 30.38
N LEU A 21 31.79 -29.80 30.04
CA LEU A 21 30.64 -30.58 30.50
C LEU A 21 30.41 -31.72 29.51
N ALA A 22 30.67 -32.95 29.95
CA ALA A 22 30.22 -34.16 29.27
C ALA A 22 28.70 -34.27 29.41
N GLY A 23 27.97 -33.99 28.32
CA GLY A 23 26.54 -34.26 28.18
C GLY A 23 26.32 -35.45 27.26
N CYS A 24 25.60 -36.46 27.74
CA CYS A 24 25.30 -37.71 27.05
C CYS A 24 24.64 -37.50 25.67
N GLN A 25 25.18 -38.20 24.68
CA GLN A 25 24.66 -38.30 23.32
C GLN A 25 23.65 -39.47 23.25
N ALA A 26 22.37 -39.15 23.08
CA ALA A 26 21.36 -40.09 22.62
C ALA A 26 21.16 -39.89 21.11
N PRO A 27 21.15 -40.94 20.26
CA PRO A 27 20.82 -40.79 18.85
C PRO A 27 19.35 -40.38 18.72
N LEU A 28 19.10 -39.24 18.08
CA LEU A 28 17.76 -38.87 17.64
C LEU A 28 17.35 -39.79 16.47
N PRO A 29 16.11 -40.29 16.44
CA PRO A 29 15.60 -41.00 15.27
C PRO A 29 15.47 -39.99 14.11
N THR A 30 16.22 -40.22 13.04
CA THR A 30 16.08 -39.47 11.78
C THR A 30 14.75 -39.89 11.13
N VAL A 31 13.71 -39.08 11.33
CA VAL A 31 12.52 -39.13 10.48
C VAL A 31 12.81 -38.24 9.28
N ASP A 32 13.09 -38.86 8.14
CA ASP A 32 13.10 -38.23 6.82
C ASP A 32 11.67 -37.70 6.53
N ALA A 33 11.40 -36.46 6.93
CA ALA A 33 10.22 -35.73 6.52
C ALA A 33 10.63 -34.78 5.37
N PRO A 34 9.97 -34.81 4.21
CA PRO A 34 10.24 -33.87 3.14
C PRO A 34 10.00 -32.43 3.64
N PRO A 35 10.74 -31.43 3.11
CA PRO A 35 10.62 -30.05 3.56
C PRO A 35 9.17 -29.56 3.42
N PRO A 36 8.67 -28.75 4.38
CA PRO A 36 7.31 -28.23 4.31
C PRO A 36 7.18 -27.42 3.03
N LYS A 37 6.32 -27.90 2.12
CA LYS A 37 5.83 -27.11 1.01
C LYS A 37 5.09 -25.94 1.64
N MET A 38 5.67 -24.73 1.55
CA MET A 38 4.91 -23.51 1.80
C MET A 38 3.86 -23.42 0.70
N GLU A 39 2.72 -24.07 0.91
CA GLU A 39 1.49 -23.69 0.25
C GLU A 39 1.20 -22.27 0.75
N GLN A 40 1.51 -21.32 -0.12
CA GLN A 40 1.05 -19.95 -0.02
C GLN A 40 -0.47 -20.02 -0.18
N THR A 41 -1.13 -20.34 0.93
CA THR A 41 -2.56 -20.22 1.06
C THR A 41 -2.84 -18.73 0.92
N PHE A 42 -3.17 -18.30 -0.29
CA PHE A 42 -4.03 -17.13 -0.45
C PHE A 42 -5.23 -17.47 0.42
N GLN A 43 -5.28 -16.87 1.61
CA GLN A 43 -6.46 -16.95 2.44
C GLN A 43 -7.58 -16.40 1.56
N GLN A 44 -8.40 -17.30 1.02
CA GLN A 44 -9.67 -16.93 0.44
C GLN A 44 -10.45 -16.41 1.62
N VAL A 45 -10.37 -15.09 1.83
CA VAL A 45 -11.29 -14.37 2.71
C VAL A 45 -12.67 -14.87 2.30
N PRO A 46 -13.48 -15.42 3.22
CA PRO A 46 -14.83 -15.83 2.90
C PRO A 46 -15.48 -14.72 2.08
N VAL A 47 -16.20 -15.07 1.01
CA VAL A 47 -17.07 -14.13 0.28
C VAL A 47 -18.18 -13.73 1.26
N GLY A 48 -17.83 -12.90 2.23
CA GLY A 48 -18.70 -12.31 3.21
C GLY A 48 -19.12 -10.93 2.74
N ASP A 49 -19.97 -10.33 3.57
CA ASP A 49 -20.45 -8.97 3.46
C ASP A 49 -19.27 -7.97 3.51
N SER A 50 -18.67 -7.69 2.35
CA SER A 50 -17.65 -6.68 2.16
C SER A 50 -18.21 -5.53 1.32
N PRO A 51 -17.72 -4.29 1.51
CA PRO A 51 -18.09 -3.16 0.66
C PRO A 51 -17.87 -3.45 -0.84
N GLU A 52 -16.83 -4.21 -1.15
CA GLU A 52 -16.49 -4.68 -2.49
C GLU A 52 -17.59 -5.53 -3.14
N ASN A 53 -18.30 -6.34 -2.35
CA ASN A 53 -19.36 -7.24 -2.83
C ASN A 53 -20.78 -6.68 -2.62
N MET A 54 -20.98 -5.77 -1.66
CA MET A 54 -22.30 -5.27 -1.26
C MET A 54 -22.67 -3.93 -1.89
N LEU A 55 -21.69 -3.08 -2.20
CA LEU A 55 -21.95 -1.75 -2.75
C LEU A 55 -21.98 -1.82 -4.27
N ASP A 56 -22.94 -1.11 -4.87
CA ASP A 56 -22.83 -0.69 -6.27
C ASP A 56 -21.82 0.47 -6.38
N TRP A 57 -20.54 0.17 -6.16
CA TRP A 57 -19.42 1.10 -6.27
C TRP A 57 -18.97 1.44 -7.71
N PRO A 58 -19.26 0.67 -8.78
CA PRO A 58 -18.92 1.07 -10.14
C PRO A 58 -19.67 2.34 -10.52
N GLY A 59 -18.99 3.30 -11.14
CA GLY A 59 -19.61 4.54 -11.57
C GLY A 59 -18.69 5.74 -11.60
N THR A 60 -19.27 6.91 -11.85
CA THR A 60 -18.56 8.18 -11.90
C THR A 60 -18.86 8.99 -10.66
N TYR A 61 -17.82 9.57 -10.06
CA TYR A 61 -17.86 10.33 -8.83
C TYR A 61 -17.20 11.70 -9.06
N GLN A 62 -17.83 12.77 -8.58
CA GLN A 62 -17.33 14.13 -8.81
C GLN A 62 -17.37 14.98 -7.54
N ALA A 63 -16.42 15.92 -7.45
CA ALA A 63 -16.41 17.00 -6.47
C ALA A 63 -15.66 18.22 -7.00
N VAL A 64 -16.00 19.38 -6.42
CA VAL A 64 -15.12 20.55 -6.40
C VAL A 64 -14.47 20.58 -5.01
N LEU A 65 -13.19 20.19 -4.96
CA LEU A 65 -12.37 20.22 -3.75
C LEU A 65 -11.77 21.62 -3.55
N PRO A 66 -11.25 21.96 -2.36
CA PRO A 66 -10.74 23.31 -2.06
C PRO A 66 -9.72 23.88 -3.07
N GLN A 67 -8.97 23.04 -3.78
CA GLN A 67 -7.93 23.45 -4.73
C GLN A 67 -8.16 22.99 -6.17
N ARG A 68 -9.11 22.09 -6.41
CA ARG A 68 -9.26 21.42 -7.72
C ARG A 68 -10.64 20.81 -7.91
N ALA A 69 -11.08 20.72 -9.16
CA ALA A 69 -12.16 19.84 -9.54
C ALA A 69 -11.61 18.44 -9.81
N ILE A 70 -12.38 17.40 -9.44
CA ILE A 70 -11.99 16.01 -9.65
C ILE A 70 -13.18 15.18 -10.13
N SER A 71 -12.91 14.28 -11.08
CA SER A 71 -13.80 13.21 -11.53
C SER A 71 -13.08 11.87 -11.43
N VAL A 72 -13.70 10.89 -10.77
CA VAL A 72 -13.20 9.52 -10.62
C VAL A 72 -14.22 8.57 -11.24
N GLN A 73 -13.81 7.80 -12.24
CA GLN A 73 -14.60 6.70 -12.78
C GLN A 73 -13.99 5.38 -12.29
N LEU A 74 -14.78 4.59 -11.56
CA LEU A 74 -14.45 3.22 -11.18
C LEU A 74 -15.22 2.26 -12.06
N ARG A 75 -14.56 1.21 -12.56
CA ARG A 75 -15.15 0.18 -13.43
C ARG A 75 -15.11 -1.19 -12.76
N ASP A 76 -16.06 -2.04 -13.14
CA ASP A 76 -16.18 -3.43 -12.65
C ASP A 76 -14.91 -4.27 -12.83
N ASP A 77 -14.15 -3.98 -13.89
CA ASP A 77 -12.87 -4.63 -14.19
C ASP A 77 -11.70 -4.18 -13.30
N ARG A 78 -11.99 -3.40 -12.25
CA ARG A 78 -11.03 -2.82 -11.31
C ARG A 78 -10.04 -1.85 -11.97
N THR A 79 -10.44 -1.21 -13.05
CA THR A 79 -9.73 -0.05 -13.59
C THR A 79 -10.39 1.25 -13.19
N ALA A 80 -9.58 2.30 -13.08
CA ALA A 80 -10.04 3.63 -12.78
C ALA A 80 -9.53 4.65 -13.80
N VAL A 81 -10.31 5.71 -14.00
CA VAL A 81 -9.85 6.96 -14.62
C VAL A 81 -10.10 8.09 -13.65
N VAL A 82 -9.03 8.78 -13.24
CA VAL A 82 -9.11 10.01 -12.45
C VAL A 82 -8.73 11.17 -13.33
N ARG A 83 -9.56 12.22 -13.33
CA ARG A 83 -9.29 13.50 -13.99
C ARG A 83 -9.33 14.59 -12.95
N GLU A 84 -8.29 15.40 -12.90
CA GLU A 84 -8.22 16.58 -12.04
C GLU A 84 -7.98 17.82 -12.86
N ARG A 85 -8.59 18.92 -12.43
CA ARG A 85 -8.34 20.25 -12.95
C ARG A 85 -8.09 21.20 -11.79
N SER A 86 -6.89 21.76 -11.74
CA SER A 86 -6.47 22.76 -10.76
C SER A 86 -6.01 24.04 -11.45
N LEU A 87 -5.64 25.04 -10.66
CA LEU A 87 -4.90 26.21 -11.14
C LEU A 87 -3.46 26.13 -10.61
N ASP A 88 -2.48 26.52 -11.42
CA ASP A 88 -1.10 26.68 -10.96
C ASP A 88 -0.90 28.00 -10.20
N THR A 89 0.35 28.30 -9.83
CA THR A 89 0.70 29.52 -9.08
C THR A 89 0.48 30.81 -9.88
N THR A 90 0.35 30.72 -11.21
CA THR A 90 0.05 31.84 -12.11
C THR A 90 -1.45 32.00 -12.38
N GLY A 91 -2.26 31.04 -11.92
CA GLY A 91 -3.71 31.00 -12.16
C GLY A 91 -4.09 30.27 -13.45
N GLU A 92 -3.15 29.64 -14.15
CA GLU A 92 -3.41 28.90 -15.38
C GLU A 92 -3.91 27.48 -15.08
N PRO A 93 -4.83 26.93 -15.90
CA PRO A 93 -5.41 25.62 -15.65
C PRO A 93 -4.39 24.51 -15.89
N VAL A 94 -4.22 23.63 -14.91
CA VAL A 94 -3.41 22.41 -15.00
C VAL A 94 -4.35 21.21 -14.90
N ASN A 95 -4.17 20.25 -15.83
CA ASN A 95 -4.93 19.03 -15.86
C ASN A 95 -4.03 17.83 -15.55
N PHE A 96 -4.53 16.92 -14.71
CA PHE A 96 -3.88 15.64 -14.43
C PHE A 96 -4.83 14.50 -14.78
N THR A 97 -4.28 13.40 -15.29
CA THR A 97 -5.06 12.18 -15.57
C THR A 97 -4.30 10.97 -15.08
N TYR A 98 -4.97 10.15 -14.26
CA TYR A 98 -4.55 8.79 -13.96
C TYR A 98 -5.47 7.82 -14.70
N GLN A 99 -4.88 6.79 -15.31
CA GLN A 99 -5.59 5.66 -15.85
C GLN A 99 -4.83 4.40 -15.51
N GLY A 100 -5.47 3.48 -14.79
CA GLY A 100 -4.77 2.29 -14.32
C GLY A 100 -5.65 1.43 -13.41
N PRO A 101 -5.08 0.35 -12.84
CA PRO A 101 -5.82 -0.53 -11.97
C PRO A 101 -6.07 0.12 -10.60
N PHE A 102 -6.99 -0.48 -9.83
CA PHE A 102 -7.10 -0.27 -8.41
C PHE A 102 -7.34 -1.59 -7.69
N ARG A 103 -7.11 -1.59 -6.37
CA ARG A 103 -7.40 -2.73 -5.50
C ARG A 103 -8.02 -2.25 -4.20
N PHE A 104 -8.88 -3.07 -3.60
CA PHE A 104 -9.24 -2.91 -2.19
C PHE A 104 -8.05 -3.33 -1.31
N ASP A 105 -7.68 -2.48 -0.36
CA ASP A 105 -6.50 -2.64 0.50
C ASP A 105 -6.82 -2.17 1.94
N PRO A 106 -7.01 -3.09 2.91
CA PRO A 106 -6.92 -4.54 2.75
C PRO A 106 -8.05 -5.11 1.88
N ALA A 107 -7.85 -6.32 1.36
CA ALA A 107 -8.87 -7.04 0.58
C ALA A 107 -10.18 -7.16 1.39
N GLY A 108 -11.32 -6.90 0.73
CA GLY A 108 -12.63 -6.85 1.40
C GLY A 108 -12.87 -5.63 2.31
N GLY A 109 -11.94 -4.68 2.37
CA GLY A 109 -12.14 -3.40 3.06
C GLY A 109 -12.93 -2.38 2.23
N SER A 110 -13.06 -1.15 2.74
CA SER A 110 -13.62 0.00 1.99
C SER A 110 -12.55 0.88 1.34
N LEU A 111 -11.28 0.69 1.65
CA LEU A 111 -10.20 1.52 1.13
C LEU A 111 -9.74 0.95 -0.20
N ILE A 112 -9.75 1.75 -1.26
CA ILE A 112 -9.15 1.41 -2.55
C ILE A 112 -7.84 2.18 -2.75
N THR A 113 -6.86 1.50 -3.33
CA THR A 113 -5.57 2.07 -3.73
C THR A 113 -5.45 2.01 -5.26
N LEU A 114 -5.19 3.16 -5.87
CA LEU A 114 -4.91 3.31 -7.31
C LEU A 114 -3.39 3.45 -7.47
N SER A 115 -2.76 2.51 -8.16
CA SER A 115 -1.33 2.52 -8.47
C SER A 115 -1.07 1.82 -9.80
N GLU A 116 -0.04 2.23 -10.53
CA GLU A 116 0.30 1.63 -11.84
C GLU A 116 0.67 0.14 -11.72
N SER A 117 1.34 -0.23 -10.62
CA SER A 117 1.62 -1.62 -10.23
C SER A 117 1.49 -1.78 -8.70
N PRO A 118 1.53 -3.01 -8.16
CA PRO A 118 1.55 -3.25 -6.71
C PRO A 118 2.74 -2.62 -5.97
N GLU A 119 3.90 -2.53 -6.63
CA GLU A 119 5.15 -2.00 -6.08
C GLU A 119 5.28 -0.47 -6.25
N ALA A 120 4.49 0.11 -7.16
CA ALA A 120 4.48 1.55 -7.39
C ALA A 120 3.86 2.31 -6.21
N GLN A 121 4.28 3.57 -6.03
CA GLN A 121 3.64 4.45 -5.07
C GLN A 121 2.17 4.69 -5.44
N PRO A 122 1.24 4.73 -4.47
CA PRO A 122 -0.15 5.07 -4.74
C PRO A 122 -0.29 6.44 -5.41
N ALA A 123 -0.97 6.48 -6.56
CA ALA A 123 -1.43 7.73 -7.14
C ALA A 123 -2.56 8.31 -6.28
N TYR A 124 -3.51 7.46 -5.88
CA TYR A 124 -4.64 7.84 -5.04
C TYR A 124 -5.00 6.75 -4.02
N ARG A 125 -5.66 7.19 -2.94
CA ARG A 125 -6.48 6.34 -2.10
C ARG A 125 -7.84 6.95 -1.87
N PHE A 126 -8.87 6.13 -1.91
CA PHE A 126 -10.24 6.53 -1.63
C PHE A 126 -10.89 5.55 -0.66
N PHE A 127 -11.67 6.05 0.28
CA PHE A 127 -12.65 5.22 0.97
C PHE A 127 -13.94 5.18 0.16
N VAL A 128 -14.44 3.98 -0.09
CA VAL A 128 -15.66 3.68 -0.83
C VAL A 128 -16.81 3.57 0.15
N GLY A 129 -17.80 4.46 -0.01
CA GLY A 129 -19.08 4.39 0.68
C GLY A 129 -20.23 4.30 -0.30
N GLU A 130 -21.43 4.07 0.22
CA GLU A 130 -22.63 3.98 -0.62
C GLU A 130 -22.89 5.33 -1.33
N ASN A 131 -22.79 5.33 -2.67
CA ASN A 131 -22.95 6.50 -3.53
C ASN A 131 -21.91 7.64 -3.33
N TRP A 132 -20.77 7.38 -2.67
CA TRP A 132 -19.70 8.38 -2.56
C TRP A 132 -18.30 7.76 -2.41
N LEU A 133 -17.29 8.55 -2.76
CA LEU A 133 -15.88 8.29 -2.44
C LEU A 133 -15.35 9.39 -1.53
N GLU A 134 -14.50 9.07 -0.57
CA GLU A 134 -13.78 10.07 0.23
C GLU A 134 -12.28 9.95 -0.04
N MET A 135 -11.66 11.04 -0.47
CA MET A 135 -10.22 11.06 -0.73
C MET A 135 -9.45 10.89 0.58
N ARG A 136 -8.44 10.02 0.55
CA ARG A 136 -7.55 9.73 1.67
C ARG A 136 -6.16 10.25 1.37
N ASP A 137 -5.35 10.39 2.42
CA ASP A 137 -3.92 10.52 2.25
C ASP A 137 -3.39 9.29 1.49
N ARG A 138 -2.68 9.52 0.38
CA ARG A 138 -2.30 8.43 -0.54
C ARG A 138 -1.27 7.48 0.07
N PHE A 139 -0.47 7.92 1.03
CA PHE A 139 0.63 7.13 1.60
C PHE A 139 0.20 6.34 2.83
N SER A 140 -0.56 6.96 3.72
CA SER A 140 -1.05 6.36 4.97
C SER A 140 -2.44 5.75 4.84
N GLY A 141 -3.26 6.20 3.89
CA GLY A 141 -4.69 5.85 3.82
C GLY A 141 -5.56 6.56 4.85
N ALA A 142 -4.98 7.44 5.68
CA ALA A 142 -5.70 8.17 6.71
C ALA A 142 -6.69 9.19 6.12
N PRO A 143 -7.76 9.55 6.85
CA PRO A 143 -8.59 10.70 6.50
C PRO A 143 -7.77 11.98 6.36
N LEU A 144 -8.05 12.76 5.32
CA LEU A 144 -7.53 14.13 5.22
C LEU A 144 -8.18 15.02 6.29
N PRO A 145 -7.51 16.11 6.74
CA PRO A 145 -8.13 17.11 7.60
C PRO A 145 -9.44 17.61 6.98
N GLN A 146 -10.51 17.69 7.79
CA GLN A 146 -11.87 18.04 7.31
C GLN A 146 -12.34 17.12 6.17
N ALA A 147 -12.23 15.81 6.35
CA ALA A 147 -12.54 14.78 5.35
C ALA A 147 -13.89 14.96 4.61
N GLN A 148 -14.89 15.56 5.25
CA GLN A 148 -16.16 15.92 4.63
C GLN A 148 -16.04 16.83 3.39
N HIS A 149 -15.00 17.67 3.29
CA HIS A 149 -14.72 18.51 2.12
C HIS A 149 -14.10 17.73 0.96
N TYR A 150 -13.71 16.48 1.21
CA TYR A 150 -13.01 15.61 0.27
C TYR A 150 -13.87 14.43 -0.22
N ARG A 151 -15.20 14.58 -0.12
CA ARG A 151 -16.18 13.61 -0.61
C ARG A 151 -16.63 13.91 -2.03
N LEU A 152 -16.51 12.91 -2.88
CA LEU A 152 -17.01 12.88 -4.24
C LEU A 152 -18.34 12.13 -4.25
N LYS A 153 -19.36 12.70 -4.87
CA LYS A 153 -20.69 12.08 -4.96
C LYS A 153 -20.80 11.30 -6.26
N LYS A 154 -21.42 10.12 -6.21
CA LYS A 154 -21.78 9.35 -7.42
C LYS A 154 -22.73 10.18 -8.27
N THR A 155 -22.50 10.20 -9.58
CA THR A 155 -23.24 11.01 -10.53
C THR A 155 -23.39 10.26 -11.86
N SER A 156 -24.48 10.55 -12.57
CA SER A 156 -24.71 10.11 -13.95
C SER A 156 -24.23 11.14 -14.97
N LEU A 157 -23.74 12.30 -14.53
CA LEU A 157 -23.19 13.33 -15.41
C LEU A 157 -21.89 12.83 -16.04
N PRO A 158 -21.64 13.19 -17.32
CA PRO A 158 -20.35 12.90 -17.92
C PRO A 158 -19.20 13.58 -17.14
N PRO A 159 -17.98 13.03 -17.19
CA PRO A 159 -16.79 13.71 -16.66
C PRO A 159 -16.67 15.13 -17.26
N GLN A 160 -16.54 16.14 -16.39
CA GLN A 160 -16.31 17.54 -16.76
C GLN A 160 -14.82 17.79 -17.04
#